data_AF-A0ABD2BFR6-F1
#
_entry.id   AF-A0ABD2BFR6-F1
#
_cell.length_a   1.000
_cell.length_b   1.000
_cell.length_c   1.000
_cell.angle_alpha   90.00
_cell.angle_beta   90.00
_cell.angle_gamma   90.00
#
_symmetry.space_group_name_H-M   'P 1'
#
loop_
_entity.id
_entity.type
_entity.pdbx_description
1 polymer ?
#
loop_
_entity_poly.entity_id
_entity_poly.type
_entity_poly.pdbx_seq_one_letter_code
_entity_poly.pdbx_strand_id
1 'polypeptide(L)'
;MKAKGELKEYEVIGRKLPTKKENIPPLYKMRIFAPDAIVAKSRFWYFLRQLKKFKKSTGEIVSLKQIPEKTPIKIKNFGIWLRYDSRSGTHNMYREYRDLSVSGAVTQCYRDMGARHRARAHSIQIIKVEVVKAANCRRPQVKQFHDSKIKFPLPKRIHHKNRMPLFSVRKPRTYFL
;
A
#
# COMPACT_ATOMS: atom_id res chain seq x y z
N MET A 1 -10.02 8.87 3.04
CA MET A 1 -9.43 7.80 3.88
C MET A 1 -8.17 8.34 4.55
N LYS A 2 -7.94 7.97 5.82
CA LYS A 2 -6.68 8.18 6.54
C LYS A 2 -5.89 6.87 6.51
N ALA A 3 -4.63 6.90 6.06
CA ALA A 3 -3.75 5.73 6.10
C ALA A 3 -3.15 5.62 7.52
N LYS A 4 -3.90 5.04 8.45
CA LYS A 4 -3.46 4.83 9.84
C LYS A 4 -2.84 3.44 9.96
N GLY A 5 -1.64 3.36 10.55
CA GLY A 5 -0.96 2.09 10.78
C GLY A 5 -0.55 1.40 9.49
N GLU A 6 -0.60 0.08 9.50
CA GLU A 6 -0.40 -0.76 8.31
C GLU A 6 -1.75 -1.05 7.65
N LEU A 7 -1.79 -0.90 6.33
CA LEU A 7 -2.99 -1.18 5.55
C LEU A 7 -3.16 -2.69 5.40
N LYS A 8 -4.41 -3.13 5.34
CA LYS A 8 -4.80 -4.51 5.05
C LYS A 8 -5.38 -4.59 3.66
N GLU A 9 -5.19 -5.73 3.00
CA GLU A 9 -5.79 -6.01 1.71
C GLU A 9 -7.17 -6.66 1.90
N TYR A 10 -8.18 -6.09 1.25
CA TYR A 10 -9.55 -6.60 1.25
C TYR A 10 -10.01 -6.91 -0.18
N GLU A 11 -10.58 -8.10 -0.36
CA GLU A 11 -11.46 -8.41 -1.48
C GLU A 11 -12.86 -7.88 -1.15
N VAL A 12 -13.37 -6.98 -1.99
CA VAL A 12 -14.75 -6.49 -1.86
C VAL A 12 -15.49 -6.80 -3.15
N ILE A 13 -16.61 -7.50 -3.02
CA ILE A 13 -17.50 -7.86 -4.13
C ILE A 13 -18.85 -7.20 -3.90
N GLY A 14 -19.36 -6.52 -4.92
CA GLY A 14 -20.67 -5.87 -4.86
C GLY A 14 -21.40 -5.90 -6.19
N ARG A 15 -22.71 -5.66 -6.12
CA ARG A 15 -23.62 -5.63 -7.28
C ARG A 15 -24.71 -4.59 -7.08
N LYS A 16 -25.51 -4.37 -8.12
CA LYS A 16 -26.77 -3.61 -8.02
C LYS A 16 -27.80 -4.46 -7.28
N LEU A 17 -28.76 -3.80 -6.65
CA LEU A 17 -29.95 -4.51 -6.19
C LEU A 17 -30.69 -5.06 -7.43
N PRO A 18 -31.12 -6.34 -7.41
CA PRO A 18 -31.93 -6.91 -8.48
C PRO A 18 -33.18 -6.07 -8.73
N THR A 19 -33.53 -5.86 -9.99
CA THR A 19 -34.76 -5.14 -10.38
C THR A 19 -35.55 -5.99 -11.37
N LYS A 20 -36.85 -5.72 -11.53
CA LYS A 20 -37.70 -6.46 -12.51
C LYS A 20 -37.13 -6.46 -13.94
N LYS A 21 -36.34 -5.44 -14.30
CA LYS A 21 -35.67 -5.34 -15.61
C LYS A 21 -34.36 -6.14 -15.69
N GLU A 22 -33.66 -6.29 -14.57
CA GLU A 22 -32.36 -6.96 -14.47
C GLU A 22 -32.32 -7.79 -13.18
N ASN A 23 -32.77 -9.04 -13.27
CA ASN A 23 -32.88 -9.94 -12.13
C ASN A 23 -31.50 -10.44 -11.63
N ILE A 24 -30.51 -10.56 -12.54
CA ILE A 24 -29.18 -11.07 -12.23
C ILE A 24 -28.13 -10.01 -12.61
N PRO A 25 -27.95 -8.96 -11.77
CA PRO A 25 -26.96 -7.93 -12.06
C PRO A 25 -25.53 -8.46 -11.91
N PRO A 26 -24.57 -7.97 -12.71
CA PRO A 26 -23.19 -8.43 -12.68
C PRO A 26 -22.50 -8.10 -11.36
N LEU A 27 -21.60 -9.00 -10.94
CA LEU A 27 -20.75 -8.86 -9.76
C LEU A 27 -19.45 -8.13 -10.13
N TYR A 28 -19.10 -7.12 -9.33
CA TYR A 28 -17.85 -6.39 -9.46
C TYR A 28 -16.96 -6.69 -8.27
N LYS A 29 -15.72 -7.07 -8.56
CA LYS A 29 -14.69 -7.38 -7.57
C LYS A 29 -13.58 -6.34 -7.58
N MET A 30 -13.18 -5.87 -6.41
CA MET A 30 -12.03 -4.98 -6.24
C MET A 30 -11.12 -5.45 -5.10
N ARG A 31 -9.82 -5.21 -5.29
CA ARG A 31 -8.82 -5.29 -4.22
C ARG A 31 -8.67 -3.90 -3.62
N ILE A 32 -9.02 -3.75 -2.35
CA ILE A 32 -9.04 -2.47 -1.63
C ILE A 32 -8.02 -2.53 -0.49
N PHE A 33 -7.15 -1.54 -0.43
CA PHE A 33 -6.20 -1.37 0.68
C PHE A 33 -6.76 -0.37 1.69
N ALA A 34 -7.01 -0.81 2.92
CA ALA A 34 -7.65 -0.01 3.95
C ALA A 34 -7.19 -0.45 5.36
N PRO A 35 -7.26 0.43 6.38
CA PRO A 35 -6.93 0.05 7.76
C PRO A 35 -7.92 -0.97 8.37
N ASP A 36 -9.19 -0.90 7.96
CA ASP A 36 -10.27 -1.74 8.44
C ASP A 36 -11.32 -2.01 7.35
N ALA A 37 -12.26 -2.90 7.66
CA ALA A 37 -13.33 -3.30 6.75
C ALA A 37 -14.32 -2.17 6.44
N ILE A 38 -14.56 -1.25 7.37
CA ILE A 38 -15.52 -0.14 7.19
C ILE A 38 -14.99 0.82 6.13
N VAL A 39 -13.72 1.20 6.24
CA VAL A 39 -13.03 2.03 5.26
C VAL A 39 -12.92 1.30 3.92
N ALA A 40 -12.71 -0.03 3.92
CA ALA A 40 -12.71 -0.81 2.69
C ALA A 40 -14.05 -0.71 1.94
N LYS A 41 -15.19 -0.88 2.64
CA LYS A 41 -16.54 -0.69 2.05
C LYS A 41 -16.70 0.73 1.49
N SER A 42 -16.27 1.75 2.24
CA SER A 42 -16.35 3.15 1.80
C SER A 42 -15.54 3.40 0.52
N ARG A 43 -14.31 2.90 0.45
CA ARG A 43 -13.43 3.07 -0.72
C ARG A 43 -13.91 2.27 -1.92
N PHE A 44 -14.47 1.07 -1.72
CA PHE A 44 -15.12 0.31 -2.77
C PHE A 44 -16.20 1.13 -3.47
N TRP A 45 -17.16 1.69 -2.72
CA TRP A 45 -18.20 2.53 -3.29
C TRP A 45 -17.66 3.79 -3.98
N TYR A 46 -16.61 4.41 -3.44
CA TYR A 46 -15.95 5.56 -4.07
C TYR A 46 -15.45 5.22 -5.48
N PHE A 47 -14.72 4.11 -5.63
CA PHE A 47 -14.18 3.70 -6.94
C PHE A 47 -15.26 3.18 -7.88
N LEU A 48 -16.22 2.40 -7.38
CA LEU A 48 -17.29 1.83 -8.20
C LEU A 48 -18.22 2.93 -8.75
N ARG A 49 -18.42 4.01 -7.99
CA ARG A 49 -19.10 5.22 -8.48
C ARG A 49 -18.37 5.85 -9.67
N GLN A 50 -17.05 5.94 -9.62
CA GLN A 50 -16.25 6.52 -10.71
C GLN A 50 -16.26 5.64 -11.95
N LEU A 51 -16.22 4.31 -11.80
CA LEU A 51 -16.12 3.37 -12.93
C LEU A 51 -17.47 3.01 -13.55
N LYS A 52 -18.53 2.84 -12.76
CA LYS A 52 -19.82 2.30 -13.23
C LYS A 52 -21.03 3.15 -12.85
N LYS A 53 -20.83 4.32 -12.22
CA LYS A 53 -21.92 5.21 -11.73
C LYS A 53 -22.87 4.55 -10.71
N PHE A 54 -22.38 3.55 -9.95
CA PHE A 54 -23.18 2.92 -8.88
C PHE A 54 -23.15 3.77 -7.61
N LYS A 55 -24.22 3.68 -6.82
CA LYS A 55 -24.32 4.29 -5.50
C LYS A 55 -24.57 3.21 -4.45
N LYS A 56 -24.18 3.48 -3.20
CA LYS A 56 -24.47 2.59 -2.06
C LYS A 56 -25.98 2.36 -1.86
N SER A 57 -26.82 3.32 -2.22
CA SER A 57 -28.28 3.20 -2.08
C SER A 57 -28.92 2.27 -3.10
N THR A 58 -28.30 2.08 -4.27
CA THR A 58 -28.84 1.25 -5.37
C THR A 58 -28.11 -0.07 -5.55
N GLY A 59 -27.22 -0.41 -4.62
CA GLY A 59 -26.42 -1.62 -4.69
C GLY A 59 -26.07 -2.14 -3.30
N GLU A 60 -25.56 -3.36 -3.28
CA GLU A 60 -25.18 -4.07 -2.07
C GLU A 60 -23.76 -4.63 -2.20
N ILE A 61 -23.09 -4.76 -1.06
CA ILE A 61 -21.83 -5.50 -0.97
C ILE A 61 -22.21 -6.94 -0.62
N VAL A 62 -21.92 -7.86 -1.54
CA VAL A 62 -22.23 -9.29 -1.40
C VAL A 62 -21.21 -9.97 -0.49
N SER A 63 -19.93 -9.61 -0.63
CA SER A 63 -18.86 -10.19 0.18
C SER A 63 -17.77 -9.18 0.47
N LEU A 64 -17.25 -9.24 1.69
CA LEU A 64 -16.04 -8.55 2.11
C LEU A 64 -15.15 -9.55 2.83
N LYS A 65 -13.95 -9.78 2.29
CA LYS A 65 -12.99 -10.72 2.85
C LYS A 65 -11.61 -10.08 2.92
N GLN A 66 -10.90 -10.24 4.02
CA GLN A 66 -9.50 -9.87 4.09
C GLN A 66 -8.65 -10.90 3.34
N ILE A 67 -7.76 -10.46 2.47
CA ILE A 67 -6.80 -11.32 1.76
C ILE A 67 -5.50 -11.35 2.58
N PRO A 68 -5.12 -12.50 3.17
CA PRO A 68 -3.81 -12.65 3.77
C PRO A 68 -2.72 -12.82 2.69
N GLU A 69 -1.50 -12.43 3.03
CA GLU A 69 -0.34 -12.65 2.16
C GLU A 69 -0.04 -14.15 2.04
N LYS A 70 0.07 -14.66 0.81
CA LYS A 70 0.31 -16.10 0.58
C LYS A 70 1.69 -16.57 1.03
N THR A 71 2.70 -15.70 0.92
CA THR A 71 4.10 -16.01 1.22
C THR A 71 4.72 -14.88 2.05
N PRO A 72 4.37 -14.75 3.35
CA PRO A 72 4.78 -13.61 4.17
C PRO A 72 6.28 -13.63 4.56
N ILE A 73 6.96 -14.78 4.41
CA ILE A 73 8.38 -14.93 4.76
C ILE A 73 9.29 -14.63 3.55
N LYS A 74 8.74 -14.70 2.33
CA LYS A 74 9.51 -14.52 1.10
C LYS A 74 9.52 -13.04 0.69
N ILE A 75 10.70 -12.47 0.54
CA ILE A 75 10.85 -11.11 0.03
C ILE A 75 10.50 -11.01 -1.46
N LYS A 76 9.74 -9.98 -1.82
CA LYS A 76 9.24 -9.74 -3.18
C LYS A 76 9.53 -8.30 -3.58
N ASN A 77 9.57 -8.06 -4.89
CA ASN A 77 9.52 -6.71 -5.44
C ASN A 77 8.09 -6.46 -5.93
N PHE A 78 7.49 -5.34 -5.55
CA PHE A 78 6.14 -4.97 -5.92
C PHE A 78 6.16 -3.73 -6.80
N GLY A 79 5.58 -3.83 -7.99
CA GLY A 79 5.26 -2.71 -8.86
C GLY A 79 3.89 -2.16 -8.51
N ILE A 80 3.81 -0.86 -8.25
CA ILE A 80 2.58 -0.15 -7.92
C ILE A 80 2.34 0.92 -8.98
N TRP A 81 1.21 0.79 -9.66
CA TRP A 81 0.67 1.84 -10.54
C TRP A 81 -0.34 2.64 -9.74
N LEU A 82 -0.06 3.93 -9.62
CA LEU A 82 -0.93 4.85 -8.91
C LEU A 82 -1.25 6.06 -9.78
N ARG A 83 -2.42 6.62 -9.54
CA ARG A 83 -2.78 7.98 -9.91
C ARG A 83 -2.80 8.81 -8.63
N TYR A 84 -2.32 10.03 -8.69
CA TYR A 84 -2.48 10.95 -7.58
C TYR A 84 -2.75 12.37 -8.04
N ASP A 85 -3.46 13.11 -7.20
CA ASP A 85 -3.70 14.53 -7.41
C ASP A 85 -2.62 15.33 -6.68
N SER A 86 -1.86 16.11 -7.46
CA SER A 86 -0.94 17.12 -6.99
C SER A 86 -1.70 18.43 -6.71
N ARG A 87 -0.98 19.51 -6.39
CA ARG A 87 -1.60 20.83 -6.23
C ARG A 87 -2.03 21.46 -7.57
N SER A 88 -1.42 21.02 -8.66
CA SER A 88 -1.60 21.63 -9.99
C SER A 88 -2.35 20.73 -10.97
N GLY A 89 -2.48 19.43 -10.69
CA GLY A 89 -3.15 18.50 -11.60
C GLY A 89 -3.07 17.05 -11.15
N THR A 90 -3.61 16.16 -11.98
CA THR A 90 -3.63 14.71 -11.69
C THR A 90 -2.55 14.01 -12.50
N HIS A 91 -1.70 13.21 -11.86
CA HIS A 91 -0.57 12.55 -12.51
C HIS A 91 -0.57 11.04 -12.24
N ASN A 92 -0.10 10.29 -13.24
CA ASN A 92 0.14 8.86 -13.11
C ASN A 92 1.59 8.60 -12.68
N MET A 93 1.80 7.59 -11.86
CA MET A 93 3.11 7.15 -11.42
C MET A 93 3.21 5.64 -11.37
N TYR A 94 4.42 5.16 -11.67
CA TYR A 94 4.84 3.80 -11.41
C TYR A 94 5.96 3.81 -10.36
N ARG A 95 5.78 3.07 -9.27
CA ARG A 95 6.78 2.93 -8.19
C ARG A 95 7.02 1.47 -7.87
N GLU A 96 8.22 1.18 -7.37
CA GLU A 96 8.61 -0.16 -6.95
C GLU A 96 9.00 -0.14 -5.48
N TYR A 97 8.53 -1.14 -4.74
CA TYR A 97 8.87 -1.34 -3.33
C TYR A 97 9.31 -2.78 -3.12
N ARG A 98 10.32 -2.98 -2.28
CA ARG A 98 10.78 -4.31 -1.87
C ARG A 98 10.26 -4.59 -0.48
N ASP A 99 9.38 -5.59 -0.35
CA ASP A 99 8.71 -5.91 0.90
C ASP A 99 8.29 -7.39 0.95
N LEU A 100 7.84 -7.85 2.11
CA LEU A 100 7.34 -9.20 2.36
C LEU A 100 5.87 -9.38 1.94
N SER A 101 5.07 -8.31 2.00
CA SER A 101 3.64 -8.34 1.73
C SER A 101 3.15 -7.22 0.81
N VAL A 102 2.05 -7.46 0.08
CA VAL A 102 1.39 -6.44 -0.74
C VAL A 102 0.91 -5.26 0.13
N SER A 103 0.31 -5.57 1.28
CA SER A 103 -0.12 -4.59 2.29
C SER A 103 1.01 -3.69 2.76
N GLY A 104 2.18 -4.29 3.07
CA GLY A 104 3.38 -3.56 3.47
C GLY A 104 3.85 -2.64 2.36
N ALA A 105 3.98 -3.14 1.13
CA ALA A 105 4.42 -2.36 -0.02
C ALA A 105 3.49 -1.17 -0.31
N VAL A 106 2.17 -1.35 -0.24
CA VAL A 106 1.21 -0.25 -0.42
C VAL A 106 1.27 0.73 0.74
N THR A 107 1.48 0.26 1.98
CA THR A 107 1.68 1.13 3.14
C THR A 107 2.94 1.99 2.98
N GLN A 108 4.06 1.40 2.56
CA GLN A 108 5.26 2.14 2.20
C GLN A 108 4.98 3.16 1.10
N CYS A 109 4.18 2.80 0.10
CA CYS A 109 3.79 3.70 -0.98
C CYS A 109 3.03 4.94 -0.48
N TYR A 110 2.08 4.78 0.44
CA TYR A 110 1.38 5.92 1.03
C TYR A 110 2.33 6.82 1.84
N ARG A 111 3.27 6.23 2.61
CA ARG A 111 4.26 6.99 3.39
C ARG A 111 5.21 7.76 2.47
N ASP A 112 5.71 7.11 1.43
CA ASP A 112 6.64 7.69 0.46
C ASP A 112 6.01 8.83 -0.36
N MET A 113 4.77 8.64 -0.82
CA MET A 113 4.01 9.69 -1.50
C MET A 113 3.73 10.90 -0.58
N GLY A 114 3.49 10.66 0.71
CA GLY A 114 3.39 11.71 1.71
C GLY A 114 4.72 12.44 1.94
N ALA A 115 5.84 11.70 2.01
CA ALA A 115 7.16 12.28 2.27
C ALA A 115 7.70 13.09 1.08
N ARG A 116 7.64 12.53 -0.14
CA ARG A 116 8.26 13.15 -1.32
C ARG A 116 7.37 14.18 -2.01
N HIS A 117 6.05 13.94 -2.04
CA HIS A 117 5.11 14.75 -2.81
C HIS A 117 4.08 15.49 -1.95
N ARG A 118 4.13 15.31 -0.63
CA ARG A 118 3.08 15.80 0.30
C ARG A 118 1.68 15.35 -0.11
N ALA A 119 1.58 14.24 -0.84
CA ALA A 119 0.32 13.70 -1.32
C ALA A 119 -0.41 13.04 -0.14
N ARG A 120 -1.68 13.42 0.07
CA ARG A 120 -2.49 12.89 1.16
C ARG A 120 -3.13 11.58 0.72
N ALA A 121 -3.43 10.71 1.67
CA ALA A 121 -4.01 9.40 1.36
C ALA A 121 -5.34 9.47 0.56
N HIS A 122 -6.10 10.55 0.69
CA HIS A 122 -7.32 10.74 -0.11
C HIS A 122 -7.06 11.15 -1.56
N SER A 123 -5.90 11.75 -1.87
CA SER A 123 -5.53 12.16 -3.24
C SER A 123 -4.79 11.06 -3.99
N ILE A 124 -4.46 9.94 -3.34
CA ILE A 124 -3.77 8.81 -3.95
C ILE A 124 -4.77 7.70 -4.27
N GLN A 125 -4.72 7.21 -5.50
CA GLN A 125 -5.52 6.11 -6.03
C GLN A 125 -4.57 5.01 -6.51
N ILE A 126 -4.60 3.87 -5.85
CA ILE A 126 -3.87 2.67 -6.29
C ILE A 126 -4.69 2.00 -7.39
N ILE A 127 -4.11 1.86 -8.57
CA ILE A 127 -4.78 1.26 -9.74
C ILE A 127 -4.46 -0.23 -9.80
N LYS A 128 -3.18 -0.56 -9.66
CA LYS A 128 -2.68 -1.94 -9.82
C LYS A 128 -1.48 -2.16 -8.92
N VAL A 129 -1.39 -3.36 -8.35
CA VAL A 129 -0.23 -3.83 -7.60
C VAL A 129 0.11 -5.24 -8.05
N GLU A 130 1.34 -5.45 -8.46
CA GLU A 130 1.83 -6.75 -8.93
C GLU A 130 3.23 -7.07 -8.40
N VAL A 131 3.51 -8.37 -8.25
CA VAL A 131 4.86 -8.84 -7.97
C VAL A 131 5.68 -8.79 -9.27
N VAL A 132 6.85 -8.16 -9.21
CA VAL A 132 7.75 -7.96 -10.34
C VAL A 132 8.99 -8.84 -10.16
N LYS A 133 9.35 -9.60 -11.20
CA LYS A 133 10.59 -10.39 -11.22
C LYS A 133 11.81 -9.45 -11.16
N ALA A 134 12.91 -9.89 -10.54
CA ALA A 134 14.11 -9.06 -10.35
C ALA A 134 14.63 -8.44 -11.67
N ALA A 135 14.65 -9.22 -12.76
CA ALA A 135 15.09 -8.74 -14.08
C ALA A 135 14.24 -7.60 -14.65
N ASN A 136 12.95 -7.52 -14.27
CA ASN A 136 12.01 -6.53 -14.78
C ASN A 136 11.91 -5.28 -13.88
N CYS A 137 12.65 -5.24 -12.76
CA CYS A 137 12.70 -4.07 -11.91
C CYS A 137 13.45 -2.92 -12.60
N ARG A 138 12.86 -1.72 -12.54
CA ARG A 138 13.32 -0.50 -13.20
C ARG A 138 13.99 0.47 -12.24
N ARG A 139 13.66 0.43 -10.94
CA ARG A 139 14.14 1.43 -9.98
C ARG A 139 15.51 1.04 -9.40
N PRO A 140 16.57 1.87 -9.55
CA PRO A 140 17.91 1.55 -9.03
C PRO A 140 17.92 1.24 -7.53
N GLN A 141 17.08 1.94 -6.77
CA GLN A 141 16.91 1.76 -5.32
C GLN A 141 16.46 0.34 -4.94
N VAL A 142 15.74 -0.35 -5.83
CA VAL A 142 15.31 -1.75 -5.64
C VAL A 142 16.35 -2.69 -6.23
N LYS A 143 16.90 -2.38 -7.41
CA LYS A 143 17.91 -3.19 -8.11
C LYS A 143 19.20 -3.39 -7.32
N GLN A 144 19.63 -2.39 -6.55
CA GLN A 144 20.85 -2.50 -5.72
C GLN A 144 20.79 -3.63 -4.68
N PHE A 145 19.59 -4.08 -4.32
CA PHE A 145 19.39 -5.19 -3.38
C PHE A 145 19.33 -6.56 -4.06
N HIS A 146 19.54 -6.63 -5.38
CA HIS A 146 19.51 -7.89 -6.16
C HIS A 146 20.92 -8.44 -6.34
N ASP A 147 21.62 -8.66 -5.22
CA ASP A 147 22.94 -9.29 -5.20
C ASP A 147 22.94 -10.47 -4.22
N SER A 148 23.37 -11.63 -4.71
CA SER A 148 23.48 -12.87 -3.93
C SER A 148 24.59 -12.82 -2.87
N LYS A 149 25.62 -11.99 -3.09
CA LYS A 149 26.77 -11.82 -2.18
C LYS A 149 26.71 -10.48 -1.44
N ILE A 150 25.52 -9.88 -1.34
CA ILE A 150 25.33 -8.57 -0.76
C ILE A 150 25.90 -8.52 0.66
N LYS A 151 26.81 -7.56 0.89
CA LYS A 151 27.44 -7.32 2.19
C LYS A 151 27.57 -5.83 2.41
N PHE A 152 27.12 -5.37 3.57
CA PHE A 152 27.27 -3.97 3.97
C PHE A 152 27.48 -3.88 5.48
N PRO A 153 28.40 -3.02 5.96
CA PRO A 153 28.48 -2.69 7.37
C PRO A 153 27.29 -1.79 7.78
N LEU A 154 27.09 -1.64 9.09
CA LEU A 154 26.25 -0.57 9.66
C LEU A 154 27.19 0.47 10.28
N PRO A 155 27.63 1.51 9.53
CA PRO A 155 28.78 2.34 9.92
C PRO A 155 28.55 3.14 11.21
N LYS A 156 27.29 3.54 11.47
CA LYS A 156 26.91 4.35 12.62
C LYS A 156 25.66 3.76 13.26
N ARG A 157 25.79 3.21 14.47
CA ARG A 157 24.67 2.73 15.28
C ARG A 157 24.37 3.73 16.38
N ILE A 158 23.22 4.40 16.27
CA ILE A 158 22.80 5.45 17.20
C ILE A 158 21.98 4.81 18.33
N HIS A 159 22.36 5.09 19.58
CA HIS A 159 21.59 4.66 20.74
C HIS A 159 20.35 5.53 20.89
N HIS A 160 19.21 4.90 21.16
CA HIS A 160 17.99 5.64 21.48
C HIS A 160 18.16 6.34 22.84
N LYS A 161 17.90 7.65 22.87
CA LYS A 161 18.00 8.49 24.09
C LYS A 161 17.27 7.86 25.29
N ASN A 162 16.10 7.27 25.06
CA ASN A 162 15.27 6.64 26.11
C ASN A 162 15.90 5.38 26.73
N ARG A 163 16.94 4.81 26.10
CA ARG A 163 17.70 3.67 26.62
C ARG A 163 19.04 4.09 27.22
N MET A 164 19.37 5.37 27.16
CA MET A 164 20.59 5.91 27.74
C MET A 164 20.26 6.55 29.09
N PRO A 165 21.16 6.43 30.09
CA PRO A 165 20.99 7.18 31.32
C PRO A 165 20.99 8.68 31.02
N LEU A 166 20.20 9.44 31.76
CA LEU A 166 20.11 10.90 31.60
C LEU A 166 21.48 11.57 31.81
N PHE A 167 22.25 11.03 32.76
CA PHE A 167 23.61 11.45 33.07
C PHE A 167 24.56 10.27 32.89
N SER A 168 25.68 10.49 32.21
CA SER A 168 26.74 9.49 32.08
C SER A 168 28.09 10.17 32.09
N VAL A 169 29.05 9.57 32.77
CA VAL A 169 30.45 10.00 32.77
C VAL A 169 31.13 9.63 31.43
N ARG A 170 30.60 8.63 30.71
CA ARG A 170 31.18 8.11 29.47
C ARG A 170 30.35 8.55 28.26
N LYS A 171 31.04 8.95 27.18
CA LYS A 171 30.39 9.28 25.90
C LYS A 171 29.85 8.00 25.21
N PRO A 172 28.69 8.07 24.54
CA PRO A 172 28.16 6.93 23.79
C PRO A 172 29.06 6.52 22.63
N ARG A 173 29.38 5.24 22.52
CA ARG A 173 30.08 4.66 21.36
C ARG A 173 29.08 4.31 20.26
N THR A 174 29.36 4.76 19.04
CA THR A 174 28.49 4.55 17.86
C THR A 174 29.07 3.60 16.82
N TYR A 175 30.32 3.19 17.02
CA TYR A 175 31.08 2.29 16.15
C TYR A 175 31.26 0.92 16.82
N PHE A 176 30.85 -0.14 16.12
CA PHE A 176 30.88 -1.52 16.61
C PHE A 176 31.58 -2.37 15.55
N LEU A 177 32.78 -2.86 15.89
CA LEU A 177 33.50 -3.91 15.17
C LEU A 177 33.21 -5.24 15.83
#